data_AF-A0A8T0J5E1-F1
#
_entry.id   AF-A0A8T0J5E1-F1
#
_cell.length_a   1.000
_cell.length_b   1.000
_cell.length_c   1.000
_cell.angle_alpha   90.00
_cell.angle_beta   90.00
_cell.angle_gamma   90.00
#
_symmetry.space_group_name_H-M   'P 1'
#
loop_
_entity.id
_entity.type
_entity.pdbx_description
1 polymer ?
#
loop_
_entity_poly.entity_id
_entity_poly.type
_entity_poly.pdbx_seq_one_letter_code
_entity_poly.pdbx_strand_id
1 'polypeptide(L)'
;MGPKKKGGKGKKGKKKADEGPSGPTPAELLAQIALLNVAKDKETHERNLMMLERDKISSFWEVKKEEYDKLLTEFRLKDRAMEELEEQHQLELKVYNQKNKHLLYEQQNMIATIKADNEQALKLQREQFSKREGELVNDKRALKDRVNEMELSYEDTIRSFKMEHAKEAAKMRQEFDQNAKELQQKFDRKIKELREEMDLRRKTEIQEIEERKNTHVLELTRKHEKAFTEIKCYYNDITHNNLDLIKTLKEDVTDMKKREAANEKLMYEIAQENKRLTEPLANALKEVEQLRLGLTNYEKDKHLLAITSSGLAEKTKKLKQLEWDYQVLQKRCEQLVAERDEIFAKFEGNIYNVQQKCGLTSMLLQRKVQILGEKLEKKEAQLGEVGVKLEPDSGIEGVLEAKNNLIKSLRYDLGKVTKAHDDAIKAFEAKLAEFGIPLEEMGLPHYISNSMN
;
A
#
# COMPACT_ATOMS: atom_id res chain seq x y z
N MET A 1 102.69 -84.24 -7.69
CA MET A 1 103.18 -85.56 -7.28
C MET A 1 103.05 -86.52 -8.47
N GLY A 2 104.16 -87.10 -8.94
CA GLY A 2 104.11 -88.35 -9.74
C GLY A 2 103.77 -89.56 -8.84
N PRO A 3 103.82 -90.81 -9.34
CA PRO A 3 105.00 -91.36 -10.03
C PRO A 3 104.70 -91.97 -11.42
N LYS A 4 105.57 -91.83 -12.43
CA LYS A 4 106.71 -92.73 -12.84
C LYS A 4 106.22 -94.14 -13.26
N LYS A 5 106.69 -94.79 -14.34
CA LYS A 5 107.94 -94.67 -15.11
C LYS A 5 107.88 -95.49 -16.43
N LYS A 6 108.69 -95.04 -17.41
CA LYS A 6 109.31 -95.69 -18.60
C LYS A 6 109.60 -97.20 -18.47
N GLY A 7 109.79 -98.02 -19.51
CA GLY A 7 110.25 -97.85 -20.90
C GLY A 7 110.82 -99.20 -21.39
N GLY A 8 110.91 -99.42 -22.71
CA GLY A 8 111.06 -100.77 -23.29
C GLY A 8 112.37 -101.10 -24.01
N LYS A 9 112.29 -102.23 -24.74
CA LYS A 9 113.19 -102.80 -25.80
C LYS A 9 114.59 -103.23 -25.33
N GLY A 10 115.21 -104.30 -25.83
CA GLY A 10 114.96 -105.11 -27.02
C GLY A 10 116.32 -105.57 -27.59
N LYS A 11 116.71 -106.80 -27.26
CA LYS A 11 117.54 -107.79 -27.98
C LYS A 11 118.47 -107.37 -29.16
N LYS A 12 119.73 -107.84 -29.02
CA LYS A 12 120.53 -108.70 -29.93
C LYS A 12 121.43 -108.11 -31.04
N GLY A 13 122.68 -108.61 -31.05
CA GLY A 13 123.43 -109.03 -32.26
C GLY A 13 124.65 -108.15 -32.61
N LYS A 14 125.87 -108.43 -32.14
CA LYS A 14 126.85 -109.48 -32.54
C LYS A 14 127.53 -109.21 -33.90
N LYS A 15 128.80 -108.77 -33.87
CA LYS A 15 129.82 -108.93 -34.93
C LYS A 15 130.86 -109.96 -34.45
N LYS A 16 131.23 -110.93 -35.30
CA LYS A 16 132.49 -111.72 -35.29
C LYS A 16 133.41 -111.03 -36.31
N ALA A 17 134.64 -110.63 -35.98
CA ALA A 17 135.87 -111.45 -35.88
C ALA A 17 136.14 -112.17 -37.22
N ASP A 18 136.92 -111.59 -38.13
CA ASP A 18 138.39 -111.40 -38.11
C ASP A 18 139.11 -112.67 -38.60
N GLU A 19 139.73 -112.57 -39.78
CA GLU A 19 140.82 -113.43 -40.23
C GLU A 19 141.89 -112.50 -40.81
N GLY A 20 142.94 -112.29 -40.03
CA GLY A 20 144.15 -111.58 -40.42
C GLY A 20 145.19 -112.52 -41.05
N PRO A 21 146.18 -111.95 -41.77
CA PRO A 21 146.87 -112.61 -42.88
C PRO A 21 148.40 -112.72 -42.64
N SER A 22 149.12 -113.27 -43.63
CA SER A 22 150.49 -112.86 -43.98
C SER A 22 150.82 -113.40 -45.37
N GLY A 23 151.32 -112.62 -46.35
CA GLY A 23 151.66 -111.19 -46.41
C GLY A 23 152.26 -110.84 -47.79
N PRO A 24 152.43 -109.55 -48.15
CA PRO A 24 153.50 -109.20 -49.10
C PRO A 24 154.27 -107.90 -48.76
N THR A 25 155.23 -107.57 -49.63
CA THR A 25 156.45 -106.77 -49.46
C THR A 25 156.29 -105.23 -49.62
N PRO A 26 157.33 -104.43 -49.24
CA PRO A 26 157.24 -103.01 -48.84
C PRO A 26 156.68 -101.94 -49.81
N ALA A 27 156.30 -102.27 -51.05
CA ALA A 27 155.77 -101.28 -52.01
C ALA A 27 154.28 -100.95 -51.80
N GLU A 28 153.52 -101.81 -51.10
CA GLU A 28 152.06 -101.68 -50.94
C GLU A 28 151.66 -100.75 -49.78
N LEU A 29 152.55 -100.50 -48.81
CA LEU A 29 152.27 -99.68 -47.62
C LEU A 29 152.07 -98.19 -47.93
N LEU A 30 152.67 -97.66 -49.01
CA LEU A 30 152.51 -96.25 -49.38
C LEU A 30 151.15 -95.94 -50.04
N ALA A 31 150.56 -96.91 -50.75
CA ALA A 31 149.25 -96.74 -51.38
C ALA A 31 148.09 -96.78 -50.34
N GLN A 32 148.25 -97.54 -49.25
CA GLN A 32 147.22 -97.68 -48.22
C GLN A 32 147.07 -96.43 -47.33
N ILE A 33 148.15 -95.65 -47.15
CA ILE A 33 148.12 -94.40 -46.38
C ILE A 33 147.29 -93.31 -47.10
N ALA A 34 147.34 -93.25 -48.43
CA ALA A 34 146.60 -92.25 -49.21
C ALA A 34 145.07 -92.47 -49.13
N LEU A 35 144.62 -93.73 -49.18
CA LEU A 35 143.19 -94.09 -49.06
C LEU A 35 142.61 -93.78 -47.68
N LEU A 36 143.39 -94.00 -46.61
CA LEU A 36 142.95 -93.70 -45.24
C LEU A 36 142.76 -92.20 -44.98
N ASN A 37 143.55 -91.33 -45.62
CA ASN A 37 143.38 -89.88 -45.48
C ASN A 37 142.08 -89.38 -46.13
N VAL A 38 141.69 -89.91 -47.30
CA VAL A 38 140.41 -89.56 -47.94
C VAL A 38 139.21 -90.01 -47.10
N ALA A 39 139.28 -91.19 -46.48
CA ALA A 39 138.23 -91.67 -45.59
C ALA A 39 138.09 -90.79 -44.33
N LYS A 40 139.22 -90.36 -43.74
CA LYS A 40 139.23 -89.42 -42.61
C LYS A 40 138.58 -88.09 -42.98
N ASP A 41 138.93 -87.52 -44.13
CA ASP A 41 138.37 -86.23 -44.56
C ASP A 41 136.84 -86.31 -44.75
N LYS A 42 136.33 -87.42 -45.30
CA LYS A 42 134.90 -87.66 -45.43
C LYS A 42 134.17 -87.74 -44.07
N GLU A 43 134.71 -88.50 -43.12
CA GLU A 43 134.15 -88.56 -41.75
C GLU A 43 134.18 -87.19 -41.06
N THR A 44 135.24 -86.39 -41.26
CA THR A 44 135.29 -85.04 -40.69
C THR A 44 134.23 -84.12 -41.30
N HIS A 45 133.93 -84.26 -42.59
CA HIS A 45 132.89 -83.49 -43.25
C HIS A 45 131.49 -83.86 -42.76
N GLU A 46 131.20 -85.17 -42.62
CA GLU A 46 129.93 -85.66 -42.08
C GLU A 46 129.74 -85.25 -40.60
N ARG A 47 130.81 -85.31 -39.79
CA ARG A 47 130.78 -84.79 -38.41
C ARG A 47 130.47 -83.29 -38.37
N ASN A 48 131.08 -82.49 -39.24
CA ASN A 48 130.84 -81.04 -39.30
C ASN A 48 129.40 -80.74 -39.71
N LEU A 49 128.84 -81.50 -40.67
CA LEU A 49 127.45 -81.37 -41.09
C LEU A 49 126.49 -81.68 -39.93
N MET A 50 126.73 -82.78 -39.22
CA MET A 50 125.94 -83.18 -38.04
C MET A 50 126.05 -82.17 -36.89
N MET A 51 127.23 -81.55 -36.69
CA MET A 51 127.40 -80.47 -35.72
C MET A 51 126.58 -79.23 -36.11
N LEU A 52 126.60 -78.84 -37.38
CA LEU A 52 125.78 -77.74 -37.90
C LEU A 52 124.28 -78.02 -37.76
N GLU A 53 123.83 -79.25 -38.02
CA GLU A 53 122.43 -79.63 -37.84
C GLU A 53 122.01 -79.64 -36.38
N ARG A 54 122.85 -80.17 -35.48
CA ARG A 54 122.63 -80.09 -34.04
C ARG A 54 122.54 -78.63 -33.58
N ASP A 55 123.46 -77.78 -34.01
CA ASP A 55 123.50 -76.38 -33.60
C ASP A 55 122.29 -75.60 -34.16
N LYS A 56 121.85 -75.91 -35.38
CA LYS A 56 120.58 -75.40 -35.92
C LYS A 56 119.38 -75.84 -35.09
N ILE A 57 119.27 -77.13 -34.76
CA ILE A 57 118.18 -77.66 -33.93
C ILE A 57 118.20 -77.03 -32.53
N SER A 58 119.38 -76.90 -31.92
CA SER A 58 119.57 -76.21 -30.65
C SER A 58 119.13 -74.74 -30.73
N SER A 59 119.53 -74.00 -31.76
CA SER A 59 119.09 -72.61 -31.96
C SER A 59 117.58 -72.51 -32.19
N PHE A 60 116.97 -73.42 -32.96
CA PHE A 60 115.53 -73.44 -33.17
C PHE A 60 114.79 -73.76 -31.87
N TRP A 61 115.32 -74.66 -31.07
CA TRP A 61 114.74 -74.99 -29.77
C TRP A 61 114.84 -73.82 -28.80
N GLU A 62 115.98 -73.14 -28.73
CA GLU A 62 116.16 -71.93 -27.92
C GLU A 62 115.20 -70.82 -28.35
N VAL A 63 115.12 -70.51 -29.65
CA VAL A 63 114.19 -69.52 -30.20
C VAL A 63 112.74 -69.90 -29.91
N LYS A 64 112.34 -71.15 -30.14
CA LYS A 64 110.96 -71.60 -29.87
C LYS A 64 110.63 -71.61 -28.38
N LYS A 65 111.61 -71.90 -27.53
CA LYS A 65 111.46 -71.81 -26.08
C LYS A 65 111.30 -70.35 -25.64
N GLU A 66 112.11 -69.42 -26.16
CA GLU A 66 111.96 -67.99 -25.89
C GLU A 66 110.63 -67.45 -26.40
N GLU A 67 110.19 -67.82 -27.60
CA GLU A 67 108.87 -67.46 -28.14
C GLU A 67 107.74 -68.00 -27.25
N TYR A 68 107.84 -69.25 -26.79
CA TYR A 68 106.88 -69.84 -25.87
C TYR A 68 106.86 -69.11 -24.53
N ASP A 69 108.03 -68.80 -23.95
CA ASP A 69 108.13 -68.07 -22.69
C ASP A 69 107.55 -66.65 -22.83
N LYS A 70 107.79 -65.97 -23.96
CA LYS A 70 107.18 -64.66 -24.27
C LYS A 70 105.65 -64.76 -24.37
N LEU A 71 105.12 -65.69 -25.17
CA LEU A 71 103.67 -65.90 -25.29
C LEU A 71 103.03 -66.28 -23.96
N LEU A 72 103.72 -67.08 -23.13
CA LEU A 72 103.25 -67.43 -21.80
C LEU A 72 103.20 -66.20 -20.88
N THR A 73 104.19 -65.31 -20.95
CA THR A 73 104.15 -64.04 -20.21
C THR A 73 103.07 -63.09 -20.71
N GLU A 74 102.88 -62.97 -22.03
CA GLU A 74 101.81 -62.16 -22.62
C GLU A 74 100.42 -62.68 -22.25
N PHE A 75 100.24 -64.00 -22.27
CA PHE A 75 98.99 -64.64 -21.85
C PHE A 75 98.68 -64.30 -20.38
N ARG A 76 99.66 -64.45 -19.49
CA ARG A 76 99.50 -64.07 -18.08
C ARG A 76 99.23 -62.58 -17.87
N LEU A 77 99.82 -61.71 -18.68
CA LEU A 77 99.55 -60.27 -18.62
C LEU A 77 98.13 -59.96 -19.08
N LYS A 78 97.65 -60.62 -20.14
CA LYS A 78 96.27 -60.47 -20.62
C LYS A 78 95.26 -61.02 -19.60
N ASP A 79 95.53 -62.16 -18.98
CA ASP A 79 94.68 -62.70 -17.91
C ASP A 79 94.58 -61.71 -16.74
N ARG A 80 95.70 -61.13 -16.30
CA ARG A 80 95.67 -60.08 -15.26
C ARG A 80 94.92 -58.84 -15.70
N ALA A 81 95.09 -58.39 -16.94
CA ALA A 81 94.38 -57.22 -17.46
C ALA A 81 92.85 -57.47 -17.53
N MET A 82 92.44 -58.70 -17.86
CA MET A 82 91.05 -59.13 -17.80
C MET A 82 90.52 -59.12 -16.36
N GLU A 83 91.27 -59.67 -15.41
CA GLU A 83 90.94 -59.63 -13.99
C GLU A 83 90.79 -58.18 -13.47
N GLU A 84 91.75 -57.30 -13.79
CA GLU A 84 91.71 -55.88 -13.42
C GLU A 84 90.49 -55.15 -14.01
N LEU A 85 90.13 -55.44 -15.27
CA LEU A 85 88.95 -54.85 -15.92
C LEU A 85 87.65 -55.34 -15.28
N GLU A 86 87.56 -56.62 -14.95
CA GLU A 86 86.42 -57.19 -14.24
C GLU A 86 86.27 -56.56 -12.85
N GLU A 87 87.36 -56.38 -12.11
CA GLU A 87 87.37 -55.70 -10.82
C GLU A 87 86.92 -54.23 -10.94
N GLN A 88 87.44 -53.49 -11.92
CA GLN A 88 87.01 -52.13 -12.20
C GLN A 88 85.52 -52.06 -12.52
N HIS A 89 85.02 -52.94 -13.39
CA HIS A 89 83.61 -52.98 -13.74
C HIS A 89 82.72 -53.31 -12.53
N GLN A 90 83.15 -54.24 -11.67
CA GLN A 90 82.45 -54.54 -10.42
C GLN A 90 82.41 -53.33 -9.47
N LEU A 91 83.50 -52.55 -9.38
CA LEU A 91 83.55 -51.32 -8.60
C LEU A 91 82.61 -50.26 -9.18
N GLU A 92 82.62 -50.06 -10.50
CA GLU A 92 81.70 -49.15 -11.18
C GLU A 92 80.23 -49.53 -10.93
N LEU A 93 79.88 -50.80 -11.08
CA LEU A 93 78.53 -51.31 -10.78
C LEU A 93 78.14 -51.03 -9.33
N LYS A 94 79.06 -51.19 -8.37
CA LYS A 94 78.82 -50.83 -6.96
C LYS A 94 78.56 -49.34 -6.79
N VAL A 95 79.36 -48.47 -7.43
CA VAL A 95 79.17 -47.01 -7.39
C VAL A 95 77.84 -46.60 -8.03
N TYR A 96 77.50 -47.15 -9.20
CA TYR A 96 76.21 -46.88 -9.86
C TYR A 96 75.04 -47.35 -9.00
N ASN A 97 75.13 -48.54 -8.40
CA ASN A 97 74.11 -49.03 -7.47
C ASN A 97 73.95 -48.12 -6.24
N GLN A 98 75.06 -47.60 -5.68
CA GLN A 98 75.00 -46.63 -4.59
C GLN A 98 74.37 -45.31 -5.03
N LYS A 99 74.74 -44.76 -6.20
CA LYS A 99 74.14 -43.55 -6.77
C LYS A 99 72.63 -43.72 -6.99
N ASN A 100 72.20 -44.85 -7.54
CA ASN A 100 70.77 -45.15 -7.71
C ASN A 100 70.04 -45.24 -6.36
N LYS A 101 70.64 -45.88 -5.35
CA LYS A 101 70.06 -45.92 -3.99
C LYS A 101 69.94 -44.52 -3.38
N HIS A 102 70.97 -43.68 -3.51
CA HIS A 102 70.94 -42.30 -3.02
C HIS A 102 69.87 -41.48 -3.75
N LEU A 103 69.78 -41.58 -5.07
CA LEU A 103 68.76 -40.87 -5.85
C LEU A 103 67.34 -41.29 -5.47
N LEU A 104 67.10 -42.59 -5.30
CA LEU A 104 65.79 -43.09 -4.86
C LEU A 104 65.45 -42.61 -3.44
N TYR A 105 66.42 -42.61 -2.53
CA TYR A 105 66.24 -42.11 -1.18
C TYR A 105 65.95 -40.59 -1.16
N GLU A 106 66.67 -39.82 -1.96
CA GLU A 106 66.46 -38.37 -2.10
C GLU A 106 65.08 -38.07 -2.71
N GLN A 107 64.68 -38.78 -3.77
CA GLN A 107 63.34 -38.67 -4.35
C GLN A 107 62.26 -39.06 -3.33
N GLN A 108 62.45 -40.14 -2.58
CA GLN A 108 61.49 -40.57 -1.56
C GLN A 108 61.38 -39.53 -0.43
N ASN A 109 62.50 -38.96 0.00
CA ASN A 109 62.51 -37.87 0.99
C ASN A 109 61.82 -36.62 0.46
N MET A 110 62.11 -36.20 -0.78
CA MET A 110 61.46 -35.05 -1.41
C MET A 110 59.94 -35.27 -1.51
N ILE A 111 59.50 -36.46 -1.94
CA ILE A 111 58.09 -36.82 -1.97
C ILE A 111 57.48 -36.77 -0.56
N ALA A 112 58.18 -37.27 0.45
CA ALA A 112 57.72 -37.23 1.83
C ALA A 112 57.58 -35.79 2.34
N THR A 113 58.55 -34.92 2.07
CA THR A 113 58.50 -33.50 2.41
C THR A 113 57.34 -32.79 1.71
N ILE A 114 57.19 -32.96 0.40
CA ILE A 114 56.08 -32.36 -0.35
C ILE A 114 54.72 -32.85 0.18
N LYS A 115 54.59 -34.13 0.51
CA LYS A 115 53.36 -34.66 1.12
C LYS A 115 53.08 -34.06 2.49
N ALA A 116 54.11 -33.91 3.33
CA ALA A 116 53.99 -33.28 4.64
C ALA A 116 53.59 -31.80 4.52
N ASP A 117 54.23 -31.05 3.63
CA ASP A 117 53.94 -29.64 3.38
C ASP A 117 52.50 -29.45 2.85
N ASN A 118 52.08 -30.31 1.92
CA ASN A 118 50.71 -30.29 1.41
C ASN A 118 49.68 -30.62 2.51
N GLU A 119 49.96 -31.60 3.38
CA GLU A 119 49.07 -31.93 4.49
C GLU A 119 48.99 -30.78 5.50
N GLN A 120 50.10 -30.11 5.80
CA GLN A 120 50.12 -28.92 6.65
C GLN A 120 49.35 -27.76 6.02
N ALA A 121 49.53 -27.50 4.73
CA ALA A 121 48.78 -26.48 4.00
C ALA A 121 47.27 -26.75 4.03
N LEU A 122 46.86 -28.01 3.83
CA LEU A 122 45.44 -28.40 3.94
C LEU A 122 44.89 -28.25 5.36
N LYS A 123 45.68 -28.59 6.39
CA LYS A 123 45.28 -28.38 7.80
C LYS A 123 45.12 -26.89 8.10
N LEU A 124 46.09 -26.06 7.73
CA LEU A 124 46.02 -24.61 7.92
C LEU A 124 44.81 -24.00 7.20
N GLN A 125 44.53 -24.44 5.97
CA GLN A 125 43.38 -23.98 5.21
C GLN A 125 42.06 -24.39 5.90
N ARG A 126 41.94 -25.62 6.40
CA ARG A 126 40.78 -26.09 7.16
C ARG A 126 40.59 -25.29 8.45
N GLU A 127 41.66 -25.00 9.18
CA GLU A 127 41.60 -24.19 10.40
C GLU A 127 41.16 -22.74 10.09
N GLN A 128 41.67 -22.14 9.01
CA GLN A 128 41.25 -20.81 8.58
C GLN A 128 39.78 -20.77 8.18
N PHE A 129 39.30 -21.77 7.43
CA PHE A 129 37.88 -21.87 7.09
C PHE A 129 37.03 -22.04 8.34
N SER A 130 37.42 -22.93 9.26
CA SER A 130 36.69 -23.13 10.53
C SER A 130 36.62 -21.84 11.37
N LYS A 131 37.71 -21.06 11.43
CA LYS A 131 37.72 -19.75 12.10
C LYS A 131 36.77 -18.75 11.43
N ARG A 132 36.84 -18.60 10.11
CA ARG A 132 35.94 -17.72 9.35
C ARG A 132 34.48 -18.12 9.47
N GLU A 133 34.18 -19.42 9.45
CA GLU A 133 32.83 -19.92 9.68
C GLU A 133 32.34 -19.58 11.10
N GLY A 134 33.20 -19.72 12.10
CA GLY A 134 32.90 -19.31 13.48
C GLY A 134 32.61 -17.81 13.60
N GLU A 135 33.44 -16.97 12.99
CA GLU A 135 33.24 -15.52 12.92
C GLU A 135 31.92 -15.16 12.25
N LEU A 136 31.63 -15.74 11.07
CA LEU A 136 30.37 -15.51 10.36
C LEU A 136 29.14 -15.95 11.16
N VAL A 137 29.23 -17.06 11.91
CA VAL A 137 28.14 -17.50 12.79
C VAL A 137 27.93 -16.52 13.95
N ASN A 138 29.01 -16.00 14.53
CA ASN A 138 28.93 -15.00 15.60
C ASN A 138 28.36 -13.68 15.08
N ASP A 139 28.83 -13.19 13.93
CA ASP A 139 28.32 -11.98 13.28
C ASP A 139 26.84 -12.12 12.93
N LYS A 140 26.44 -13.29 12.41
CA LYS A 140 25.03 -13.59 12.14
C LYS A 140 24.18 -13.56 13.41
N ARG A 141 24.68 -14.06 14.54
CA ARG A 141 23.97 -13.99 15.83
C ARG A 141 23.88 -12.55 16.32
N ALA A 142 24.99 -11.81 16.33
CA ALA A 142 25.02 -10.41 16.75
C ALA A 142 24.10 -9.53 15.90
N LEU A 143 24.06 -9.74 14.58
CA LEU A 143 23.13 -9.03 13.69
C LEU A 143 21.67 -9.37 13.99
N LYS A 144 21.35 -10.64 14.28
CA LYS A 144 20.00 -11.03 14.69
C LYS A 144 19.59 -10.39 16.02
N ASP A 145 20.49 -10.39 17.00
CA ASP A 145 20.22 -9.79 18.30
C ASP A 145 19.98 -8.28 18.16
N ARG A 146 20.79 -7.59 17.34
CA ARG A 146 20.60 -6.17 17.03
C ARG A 146 19.28 -5.90 16.30
N VAL A 147 18.87 -6.76 15.37
CA VAL A 147 17.56 -6.63 14.71
C VAL A 147 16.43 -6.79 15.72
N ASN A 148 16.49 -7.82 16.58
CA ASN A 148 15.49 -8.04 17.62
C ASN A 148 15.42 -6.88 18.62
N GLU A 149 16.56 -6.31 19.03
CA GLU A 149 16.61 -5.13 19.90
C GLU A 149 15.96 -3.90 19.24
N MET A 150 16.25 -3.67 17.96
CA MET A 150 15.62 -2.60 17.20
C MET A 150 14.11 -2.83 17.08
N GLU A 151 13.66 -4.04 16.76
CA GLU A 151 12.24 -4.41 16.70
C GLU A 151 11.52 -4.17 18.03
N LEU A 152 12.10 -4.61 19.15
CA LEU A 152 11.56 -4.36 20.49
C LEU A 152 11.49 -2.86 20.80
N SER A 153 12.53 -2.09 20.45
CA SER A 153 12.52 -0.64 20.63
C SER A 153 11.40 0.05 19.81
N TYR A 154 11.17 -0.41 18.58
CA TYR A 154 10.08 0.08 17.74
C TYR A 154 8.72 -0.30 18.31
N GLU A 155 8.55 -1.53 18.82
CA GLU A 155 7.33 -1.91 19.51
C GLU A 155 7.04 -1.02 20.72
N ASP A 156 8.05 -0.71 21.54
CA ASP A 156 7.89 0.16 22.70
C ASP A 156 7.53 1.60 22.31
N THR A 157 8.15 2.15 21.26
CA THR A 157 7.75 3.46 20.72
C THR A 157 6.31 3.45 20.20
N ILE A 158 5.89 2.40 19.49
CA ILE A 158 4.51 2.25 19.01
C ILE A 158 3.53 2.13 20.19
N ARG A 159 3.88 1.39 21.25
CA ARG A 159 3.07 1.30 22.46
C ARG A 159 2.94 2.66 23.15
N SER A 160 4.04 3.42 23.26
CA SER A 160 4.05 4.77 23.81
C SER A 160 3.11 5.69 23.03
N PHE A 161 3.24 5.74 21.70
CA PHE A 161 2.35 6.56 20.85
C PHE A 161 0.88 6.14 20.97
N LYS A 162 0.58 4.84 21.00
CA LYS A 162 -0.79 4.34 21.22
C LYS A 162 -1.34 4.81 22.58
N MET A 163 -0.52 4.80 23.63
CA MET A 163 -0.93 5.27 24.95
C MET A 163 -1.16 6.79 24.98
N GLU A 164 -0.31 7.56 24.30
CA GLU A 164 -0.46 9.01 24.17
C GLU A 164 -1.75 9.37 23.41
N HIS A 165 -1.97 8.77 22.24
CA HIS A 165 -3.20 8.96 21.49
C HIS A 165 -4.45 8.53 22.28
N ALA A 166 -4.38 7.45 23.06
CA ALA A 166 -5.49 7.07 23.92
C ALA A 166 -5.77 8.12 25.01
N LYS A 167 -4.73 8.73 25.60
CA LYS A 167 -4.86 9.83 26.57
C LYS A 167 -5.44 11.08 25.92
N GLU A 168 -4.98 11.46 24.73
CA GLU A 168 -5.50 12.61 23.97
C GLU A 168 -6.97 12.39 23.59
N ALA A 169 -7.32 11.21 23.07
CA ALA A 169 -8.70 10.87 22.76
C ALA A 169 -9.61 10.90 24.00
N ALA A 170 -9.12 10.45 25.16
CA ALA A 170 -9.85 10.54 26.42
C ALA A 170 -10.05 12.00 26.87
N LYS A 171 -9.02 12.86 26.75
CA LYS A 171 -9.14 14.30 27.03
C LYS A 171 -10.16 14.96 26.11
N MET A 172 -10.10 14.71 24.81
CA MET A 172 -11.06 15.25 23.85
C MET A 172 -12.49 14.82 24.19
N ARG A 173 -12.71 13.54 24.53
CA ARG A 173 -14.03 13.06 24.98
C ARG A 173 -14.50 13.78 26.24
N GLN A 174 -13.62 13.97 27.21
CA GLN A 174 -13.95 14.69 28.44
C GLN A 174 -14.31 16.16 28.17
N GLU A 175 -13.57 16.84 27.29
CA GLU A 175 -13.86 18.22 26.87
C GLU A 175 -15.20 18.32 26.13
N PHE A 176 -15.50 17.39 25.22
CA PHE A 176 -16.79 17.34 24.54
C PHE A 176 -17.95 17.08 25.53
N ASP A 177 -17.79 16.16 26.47
CA ASP A 177 -18.80 15.88 27.49
C ASP A 177 -19.04 17.10 28.39
N GLN A 178 -17.97 17.82 28.77
CA GLN A 178 -18.06 19.03 29.56
C GLN A 178 -18.78 20.15 28.78
N ASN A 179 -18.38 20.37 27.52
CA ASN A 179 -19.02 21.37 26.65
C ASN A 179 -20.50 21.06 26.41
N ALA A 180 -20.86 19.79 26.23
CA ALA A 180 -22.25 19.34 26.09
C ALA A 180 -23.06 19.62 27.37
N LYS A 181 -22.51 19.30 28.56
CA LYS A 181 -23.15 19.59 29.85
C LYS A 181 -23.34 21.09 30.06
N GLU A 182 -22.33 21.90 29.76
CA GLU A 182 -22.42 23.35 29.88
C GLU A 182 -23.47 23.95 28.94
N LEU A 183 -23.53 23.46 27.70
CA LEU A 183 -24.52 23.88 26.73
C LEU A 183 -25.95 23.51 27.17
N GLN A 184 -26.13 22.28 27.66
CA GLN A 184 -27.41 21.83 28.22
C GLN A 184 -27.83 22.72 29.41
N GLN A 185 -26.93 22.97 30.35
CA GLN A 185 -27.21 23.84 31.51
C GLN A 185 -27.54 25.28 31.11
N LYS A 186 -26.94 25.81 30.04
CA LYS A 186 -27.27 27.15 29.52
C LYS A 186 -28.70 27.19 28.96
N PHE A 187 -29.10 26.18 28.19
CA PHE A 187 -30.46 26.11 27.66
C PHE A 187 -31.51 25.83 28.74
N ASP A 188 -31.22 24.96 29.70
CA ASP A 188 -32.11 24.69 30.83
C ASP A 188 -32.35 25.96 31.66
N ARG A 189 -31.29 26.75 31.90
CA ARG A 189 -31.42 28.07 32.55
C ARG A 189 -32.31 29.00 31.74
N LYS A 190 -32.06 29.12 30.43
CA LYS A 190 -32.86 29.99 29.55
C LYS A 190 -34.33 29.59 29.48
N ILE A 191 -34.63 28.28 29.49
CA ILE A 191 -36.01 27.77 29.55
C ILE A 191 -36.66 28.12 30.88
N LYS A 192 -35.95 27.99 32.01
CA LYS A 192 -36.47 28.38 33.33
C LYS A 192 -36.76 29.88 33.41
N GLU A 193 -35.82 30.71 32.99
CA GLU A 193 -35.98 32.17 32.95
C GLU A 193 -37.18 32.58 32.10
N LEU A 194 -37.36 32.00 30.90
CA LEU A 194 -38.52 32.28 30.06
C LEU A 194 -39.84 31.84 30.70
N ARG A 195 -39.86 30.70 31.41
CA ARG A 195 -41.06 30.26 32.14
C ARG A 195 -41.40 31.23 33.27
N GLU A 196 -40.40 31.63 34.05
CA GLU A 196 -40.57 32.60 35.14
C GLU A 196 -41.04 33.97 34.61
N GLU A 197 -40.49 34.43 33.50
CA GLU A 197 -40.91 35.68 32.85
C GLU A 197 -42.37 35.61 32.35
N MET A 198 -42.76 34.51 31.69
CA MET A 198 -44.14 34.33 31.22
C MET A 198 -45.13 34.19 32.38
N ASP A 199 -44.75 33.50 33.46
CA ASP A 199 -45.56 33.39 34.67
C ASP A 199 -45.69 34.75 35.37
N LEU A 200 -44.64 35.56 35.38
CA LEU A 200 -44.69 36.92 35.93
C LEU A 200 -45.62 37.80 35.09
N ARG A 201 -45.49 37.80 33.76
CA ARG A 201 -46.39 38.55 32.85
C ARG A 201 -47.85 38.15 33.04
N ARG A 202 -48.12 36.85 33.15
CA ARG A 202 -49.47 36.34 33.43
C ARG A 202 -49.99 36.86 34.77
N LYS A 203 -49.17 36.85 35.83
CA LYS A 203 -49.56 37.36 37.16
C LYS A 203 -49.83 38.86 37.12
N THR A 204 -49.02 39.65 36.43
CA THR A 204 -49.23 41.10 36.30
C THR A 204 -50.51 41.40 35.50
N GLU A 205 -50.76 40.70 34.40
CA GLU A 205 -52.00 40.85 33.62
C GLU A 205 -53.24 40.52 34.45
N ILE A 206 -53.19 39.46 35.27
CA ILE A 206 -54.28 39.11 36.20
C ILE A 206 -54.49 40.23 37.21
N GLN A 207 -53.43 40.73 37.84
CA GLN A 207 -53.53 41.83 38.81
C GLN A 207 -54.11 43.10 38.17
N GLU A 208 -53.68 43.48 36.98
CA GLU A 208 -54.24 44.65 36.26
C GLU A 208 -55.73 44.46 35.93
N ILE A 209 -56.16 43.24 35.56
CA ILE A 209 -57.57 42.94 35.33
C ILE A 209 -58.36 43.02 36.64
N GLU A 210 -57.82 42.48 37.73
CA GLU A 210 -58.43 42.52 39.06
C GLU A 210 -58.57 43.97 39.56
N GLU A 211 -57.54 44.80 39.43
CA GLU A 211 -57.59 46.22 39.80
C GLU A 211 -58.63 46.99 38.99
N ARG A 212 -58.69 46.77 37.66
CA ARG A 212 -59.72 47.39 36.81
C ARG A 212 -61.13 46.95 37.21
N LYS A 213 -61.32 45.65 37.49
CA LYS A 213 -62.62 45.12 37.94
C LYS A 213 -63.00 45.67 39.31
N ASN A 214 -62.07 45.72 40.26
CA ASN A 214 -62.30 46.28 41.60
C ASN A 214 -62.65 47.76 41.52
N THR A 215 -61.97 48.53 40.67
CA THR A 215 -62.30 49.94 40.42
C THR A 215 -63.71 50.08 39.87
N HIS A 216 -64.09 49.23 38.90
CA HIS A 216 -65.45 49.23 38.36
C HIS A 216 -66.52 48.87 39.40
N VAL A 217 -66.24 47.87 40.25
CA VAL A 217 -67.12 47.49 41.37
C VAL A 217 -67.30 48.68 42.32
N LEU A 218 -66.22 49.36 42.71
CA LEU A 218 -66.29 50.54 43.58
C LEU A 218 -67.12 51.67 42.94
N GLU A 219 -66.93 51.94 41.65
CA GLU A 219 -67.73 52.93 40.92
C GLU A 219 -69.21 52.56 40.87
N LEU A 220 -69.51 51.28 40.63
CA LEU A 220 -70.88 50.78 40.56
C LEU A 220 -71.56 50.86 41.92
N THR A 221 -70.88 50.46 43.00
CA THR A 221 -71.36 50.62 44.38
C THR A 221 -71.65 52.08 44.69
N ARG A 222 -70.75 53.01 44.31
CA ARG A 222 -70.97 54.45 44.51
C ARG A 222 -72.18 54.95 43.73
N LYS A 223 -72.39 54.50 42.49
CA LYS A 223 -73.57 54.85 41.69
C LYS A 223 -74.85 54.31 42.34
N HIS A 224 -74.84 53.07 42.83
CA HIS A 224 -75.97 52.48 43.55
C HIS A 224 -76.27 53.23 44.84
N GLU A 225 -75.25 53.63 45.61
CA GLU A 225 -75.42 54.38 46.85
C GLU A 225 -76.00 55.78 46.60
N LYS A 226 -75.55 56.46 45.52
CA LYS A 226 -76.15 57.71 45.05
C LYS A 226 -77.61 57.53 44.65
N ALA A 227 -77.91 56.57 43.78
CA ALA A 227 -79.27 56.29 43.35
C ALA A 227 -80.19 55.93 44.54
N PHE A 228 -79.69 55.16 45.51
CA PHE A 228 -80.43 54.83 46.73
C PHE A 228 -80.68 56.06 47.60
N THR A 229 -79.72 56.98 47.69
CA THR A 229 -79.87 58.27 48.38
C THR A 229 -80.88 59.16 47.66
N GLU A 230 -80.83 59.25 46.34
CA GLU A 230 -81.79 60.00 45.51
C GLU A 230 -83.21 59.45 45.67
N ILE A 231 -83.37 58.11 45.67
CA ILE A 231 -84.67 57.46 45.94
C ILE A 231 -85.16 57.79 47.35
N LYS A 232 -84.29 57.73 48.36
CA LYS A 232 -84.64 58.13 49.72
C LYS A 232 -85.06 59.60 49.80
N CYS A 233 -84.34 60.50 49.15
CA CYS A 233 -84.70 61.92 49.08
C CYS A 233 -86.05 62.08 48.37
N TYR A 234 -86.27 61.42 47.24
CA TYR A 234 -87.54 61.45 46.53
C TYR A 234 -88.74 61.00 47.38
N TYR A 235 -88.60 59.89 48.11
CA TYR A 235 -89.66 59.46 49.02
C TYR A 235 -89.81 60.38 50.24
N ASN A 236 -88.72 60.91 50.78
CA ASN A 236 -88.76 61.92 51.83
C ASN A 236 -89.47 63.19 51.35
N ASP A 237 -89.18 63.66 50.15
CA ASP A 237 -89.81 64.82 49.52
C ASP A 237 -91.28 64.56 49.25
N ILE A 238 -91.67 63.35 48.80
CA ILE A 238 -93.08 62.94 48.72
C ILE A 238 -93.72 62.94 50.10
N THR A 239 -93.07 62.40 51.14
CA THR A 239 -93.65 62.41 52.48
C THR A 239 -93.75 63.83 53.04
N HIS A 240 -92.80 64.71 52.73
CA HIS A 240 -92.84 66.11 53.13
C HIS A 240 -93.93 66.86 52.37
N ASN A 241 -93.99 66.73 51.05
CA ASN A 241 -95.08 67.25 50.22
C ASN A 241 -96.44 66.69 50.65
N ASN A 242 -96.53 65.41 51.02
CA ASN A 242 -97.76 64.82 51.53
C ASN A 242 -98.11 65.37 52.91
N LEU A 243 -97.13 65.62 53.79
CA LEU A 243 -97.35 66.25 55.10
C LEU A 243 -97.79 67.70 54.93
N ASP A 244 -97.15 68.45 54.03
CA ASP A 244 -97.51 69.82 53.68
C ASP A 244 -98.87 69.84 53.02
N LEU A 245 -99.17 68.93 52.09
CA LEU A 245 -100.49 68.77 51.51
C LEU A 245 -101.52 68.38 52.57
N ILE A 246 -101.22 67.49 53.52
CA ILE A 246 -102.10 67.17 54.64
C ILE A 246 -102.33 68.40 55.52
N LYS A 247 -101.30 69.23 55.73
CA LYS A 247 -101.39 70.46 56.50
C LYS A 247 -102.27 71.49 55.78
N THR A 248 -102.01 71.73 54.50
CA THR A 248 -102.83 72.57 53.62
C THR A 248 -104.25 72.04 53.52
N LEU A 249 -104.46 70.73 53.37
CA LEU A 249 -105.79 70.11 53.35
C LEU A 249 -106.48 70.21 54.71
N LYS A 250 -105.75 70.22 55.84
CA LYS A 250 -106.35 70.49 57.15
C LYS A 250 -106.76 71.96 57.29
N GLU A 251 -105.91 72.89 56.84
CA GLU A 251 -106.24 74.31 56.77
C GLU A 251 -107.43 74.56 55.82
N ASP A 252 -107.40 73.97 54.64
CA ASP A 252 -108.49 73.97 53.66
C ASP A 252 -109.72 73.24 54.18
N VAL A 253 -109.64 72.19 54.99
CA VAL A 253 -110.83 71.60 55.63
C VAL A 253 -111.40 72.55 56.68
N THR A 254 -110.57 73.31 57.40
CA THR A 254 -111.07 74.36 58.29
C THR A 254 -111.69 75.53 57.54
N ASP A 255 -111.16 75.90 56.38
CA ASP A 255 -111.71 76.95 55.52
C ASP A 255 -112.87 76.44 54.64
N MET A 256 -112.89 75.17 54.27
CA MET A 256 -114.00 74.48 53.59
C MET A 256 -115.14 74.29 54.56
N LYS A 257 -114.93 74.04 55.86
CA LYS A 257 -116.04 74.12 56.84
C LYS A 257 -116.63 75.53 56.94
N LYS A 258 -115.82 76.58 56.73
CA LYS A 258 -116.33 77.97 56.62
C LYS A 258 -117.01 78.23 55.26
N ARG A 259 -116.49 77.64 54.17
CA ARG A 259 -117.02 77.78 52.80
C ARG A 259 -118.20 76.84 52.51
N GLU A 260 -118.36 75.68 53.13
CA GLU A 260 -119.52 74.77 53.00
C GLU A 260 -120.77 75.45 53.54
N ALA A 261 -120.65 76.16 54.66
CA ALA A 261 -121.69 77.05 55.14
C ALA A 261 -122.05 78.17 54.13
N ALA A 262 -121.16 78.49 53.19
CA ALA A 262 -121.38 79.47 52.11
C ALA A 262 -121.78 78.84 50.77
N ASN A 263 -121.32 77.62 50.45
CA ASN A 263 -121.42 76.94 49.16
C ASN A 263 -122.54 75.90 49.09
N GLU A 264 -123.20 75.56 50.21
CA GLU A 264 -124.53 74.92 50.16
C GLU A 264 -125.50 75.72 49.26
N LYS A 265 -125.25 77.03 49.08
CA LYS A 265 -125.99 77.91 48.18
C LYS A 265 -125.52 77.87 46.71
N LEU A 266 -124.27 77.48 46.43
CA LEU A 266 -123.68 77.50 45.08
C LEU A 266 -123.72 76.12 44.40
N MET A 267 -123.82 75.03 45.17
CA MET A 267 -123.85 73.65 44.68
C MET A 267 -125.10 73.30 43.86
N TYR A 268 -126.17 74.09 43.93
CA TYR A 268 -127.35 73.91 43.08
C TYR A 268 -127.08 74.30 41.61
N GLU A 269 -126.16 75.23 41.35
CA GLU A 269 -125.94 75.80 40.01
C GLU A 269 -124.91 74.99 39.19
N ILE A 270 -123.91 74.37 39.84
CA ILE A 270 -122.82 73.68 39.14
C ILE A 270 -123.21 72.26 38.68
N ALA A 271 -124.25 71.67 39.26
CA ALA A 271 -124.75 70.35 38.87
C ALA A 271 -125.32 70.29 37.44
N GLN A 272 -125.70 71.44 36.84
CA GLN A 272 -126.18 71.50 35.46
C GLN A 272 -125.05 71.54 34.41
N GLU A 273 -123.91 72.16 34.72
CA GLU A 273 -122.84 72.40 33.73
C GLU A 273 -121.99 71.14 33.46
N ASN A 274 -121.87 70.24 34.46
CA ASN A 274 -121.10 69.00 34.35
C ASN A 274 -121.71 67.93 33.41
N LYS A 275 -122.92 68.13 32.89
CA LYS A 275 -123.50 67.25 31.87
C LYS A 275 -122.99 67.52 30.44
N ARG A 276 -122.28 68.64 30.19
CA ARG A 276 -121.94 69.10 28.83
C ARG A 276 -120.54 68.70 28.32
N LEU A 277 -119.64 68.22 29.18
CA LEU A 277 -118.20 68.10 28.85
C LEU A 277 -117.68 66.65 28.73
N THR A 278 -118.56 65.66 28.78
CA THR A 278 -118.18 64.23 28.82
C THR A 278 -117.74 63.66 27.46
N GLU A 279 -118.26 64.20 26.36
CA GLU A 279 -118.05 63.67 25.00
C GLU A 279 -116.73 64.10 24.33
N PRO A 280 -116.23 65.34 24.49
CA PRO A 280 -114.94 65.77 23.91
C PRO A 280 -113.72 65.03 24.49
N LEU A 281 -113.79 64.61 25.76
CA LEU A 281 -112.68 63.95 26.47
C LEU A 281 -112.44 62.52 25.95
N ALA A 282 -113.49 61.83 25.50
CA ALA A 282 -113.40 60.45 25.01
C ALA A 282 -112.73 60.33 23.63
N ASN A 283 -112.83 61.37 22.79
CA ASN A 283 -112.23 61.37 21.45
C ASN A 283 -110.73 61.67 21.48
N ALA A 284 -110.28 62.59 22.35
CA ALA A 284 -108.85 62.91 22.51
C ALA A 284 -108.02 61.73 23.05
N LEU A 285 -108.61 60.86 23.88
CA LEU A 285 -107.92 59.69 24.43
C LEU A 285 -107.61 58.62 23.38
N LYS A 286 -108.49 58.42 22.38
CA LYS A 286 -108.29 57.44 21.30
C LYS A 286 -107.19 57.85 20.31
N GLU A 287 -107.03 59.15 20.08
CA GLU A 287 -106.01 59.69 19.16
C GLU A 287 -104.59 59.58 19.74
N VAL A 288 -104.45 59.77 21.06
CA VAL A 288 -103.19 59.57 21.79
C VAL A 288 -102.73 58.11 21.77
N GLU A 289 -103.66 57.15 21.81
CA GLU A 289 -103.33 55.73 21.79
C GLU A 289 -102.82 55.26 20.41
N GLN A 290 -103.39 55.79 19.33
CA GLN A 290 -102.92 55.50 17.96
C GLN A 290 -101.51 56.06 17.69
N LEU A 291 -101.22 57.28 18.16
CA LEU A 291 -99.89 57.90 17.97
C LEU A 291 -98.78 57.17 18.75
N ARG A 292 -99.09 56.64 19.94
CA ARG A 292 -98.13 55.82 20.73
C ARG A 292 -97.78 54.52 20.02
N LEU A 293 -98.76 53.88 19.36
CA LEU A 293 -98.53 52.65 18.61
C LEU A 293 -97.62 52.89 17.39
N GLY A 294 -97.80 54.02 16.70
CA GLY A 294 -96.92 54.45 15.59
C GLY A 294 -95.47 54.69 16.02
N LEU A 295 -95.26 55.31 17.18
CA LEU A 295 -93.92 55.62 17.70
C LEU A 295 -93.12 54.34 18.02
N THR A 296 -93.77 53.35 18.62
CA THR A 296 -93.11 52.06 18.96
C THR A 296 -92.70 51.24 17.75
N ASN A 297 -93.45 51.32 16.64
CA ASN A 297 -93.07 50.66 15.40
C ASN A 297 -91.87 51.34 14.73
N TYR A 298 -91.83 52.68 14.73
CA TYR A 298 -90.70 53.44 14.20
C TYR A 298 -89.38 53.15 14.94
N GLU A 299 -89.42 52.99 16.26
CA GLU A 299 -88.24 52.63 17.06
C GLU A 299 -87.69 51.23 16.73
N LYS A 300 -88.59 50.26 16.49
CA LYS A 300 -88.20 48.90 16.06
C LYS A 300 -87.53 48.92 14.69
N ASP A 301 -88.09 49.64 13.73
CA ASP A 301 -87.54 49.76 12.38
C ASP A 301 -86.15 50.43 12.39
N LYS A 302 -85.96 51.46 13.22
CA LYS A 302 -84.67 52.12 13.41
C LYS A 302 -83.59 51.15 13.96
N HIS A 303 -83.96 50.28 14.89
CA HIS A 303 -83.03 49.29 15.45
C HIS A 303 -82.65 48.21 14.42
N LEU A 304 -83.62 47.72 13.64
CA LEU A 304 -83.38 46.75 12.57
C LEU A 304 -82.49 47.34 11.45
N LEU A 305 -82.67 48.61 11.12
CA LEU A 305 -81.81 49.33 10.18
C LEU A 305 -80.36 49.43 10.66
N ALA A 306 -80.14 49.67 11.96
CA ALA A 306 -78.81 49.74 12.54
C ALA A 306 -78.07 48.39 12.50
N ILE A 307 -78.77 47.30 12.85
CA ILE A 307 -78.20 45.94 12.78
C ILE A 307 -77.83 45.56 11.34
N THR A 308 -78.74 45.80 10.39
CA THR A 308 -78.52 45.45 8.98
C THR A 308 -77.42 46.29 8.35
N SER A 309 -77.33 47.58 8.69
CA SER A 309 -76.24 48.47 8.26
C SER A 309 -74.87 48.01 8.78
N SER A 310 -74.77 47.61 10.06
CA SER A 310 -73.55 47.05 10.63
C SER A 310 -73.14 45.73 9.96
N GLY A 311 -74.11 44.84 9.74
CA GLY A 311 -73.87 43.57 9.03
C GLY A 311 -73.41 43.77 7.59
N LEU A 312 -73.96 44.75 6.88
CA LEU A 312 -73.51 45.12 5.53
C LEU A 312 -72.06 45.61 5.54
N ALA A 313 -71.70 46.48 6.49
CA ALA A 313 -70.34 47.02 6.60
C ALA A 313 -69.28 45.93 6.84
N GLU A 314 -69.58 44.93 7.67
CA GLU A 314 -68.70 43.78 7.87
C GLU A 314 -68.54 42.91 6.62
N LYS A 315 -69.65 42.65 5.90
CA LYS A 315 -69.61 41.88 4.66
C LYS A 315 -68.83 42.61 3.57
N THR A 316 -68.96 43.94 3.47
CA THR A 316 -68.15 44.75 2.54
C THR A 316 -66.66 44.71 2.88
N LYS A 317 -66.28 44.74 4.16
CA LYS A 317 -64.86 44.58 4.57
C LYS A 317 -64.31 43.21 4.15
N LYS A 318 -65.05 42.13 4.41
CA LYS A 318 -64.66 40.77 4.01
C LYS A 318 -64.52 40.63 2.49
N LEU A 319 -65.42 41.24 1.73
CA LEU A 319 -65.39 41.20 0.27
C LEU A 319 -64.13 41.90 -0.29
N LYS A 320 -63.80 43.10 0.22
CA LYS A 320 -62.55 43.79 -0.14
C LYS A 320 -61.28 43.01 0.20
N GLN A 321 -61.29 42.31 1.34
CA GLN A 321 -60.17 41.47 1.74
C GLN A 321 -60.01 40.26 0.80
N LEU A 322 -61.11 39.59 0.44
CA LEU A 322 -61.07 38.49 -0.55
C LEU A 322 -60.62 38.96 -1.93
N GLU A 323 -61.04 40.14 -2.39
CA GLU A 323 -60.60 40.71 -3.66
C GLU A 323 -59.08 40.95 -3.68
N TRP A 324 -58.52 41.44 -2.58
CA TRP A 324 -57.08 41.63 -2.44
C TRP A 324 -56.32 40.29 -2.47
N ASP A 325 -56.78 39.32 -1.67
CA ASP A 325 -56.17 37.99 -1.62
C ASP A 325 -56.22 37.30 -3.00
N TYR A 326 -57.33 37.45 -3.72
CA TYR A 326 -57.48 36.95 -5.10
C TYR A 326 -56.45 37.59 -6.05
N GLN A 327 -56.28 38.91 -6.02
CA GLN A 327 -55.31 39.60 -6.89
C GLN A 327 -53.86 39.15 -6.61
N VAL A 328 -53.50 38.99 -5.33
CA VAL A 328 -52.18 38.50 -4.93
C VAL A 328 -51.98 37.07 -5.42
N LEU A 329 -52.97 36.20 -5.23
CA LEU A 329 -52.88 34.81 -5.65
C LEU A 329 -52.80 34.67 -7.18
N GLN A 330 -53.56 35.47 -7.91
CA GLN A 330 -53.54 35.52 -9.38
C GLN A 330 -52.15 35.91 -9.89
N LYS A 331 -51.54 36.96 -9.33
CA LYS A 331 -50.17 37.38 -9.69
C LYS A 331 -49.13 36.29 -9.43
N ARG A 332 -49.28 35.56 -8.32
CA ARG A 332 -48.39 34.44 -7.99
C ARG A 332 -48.55 33.26 -8.95
N CYS A 333 -49.78 32.94 -9.36
CA CYS A 333 -50.03 31.93 -10.38
C CYS A 333 -49.42 32.32 -11.74
N GLU A 334 -49.56 33.58 -12.16
CA GLU A 334 -48.95 34.08 -13.41
C GLU A 334 -47.42 33.90 -13.39
N GLN A 335 -46.76 34.21 -12.27
CA GLN A 335 -45.31 33.99 -12.10
C GLN A 335 -44.91 32.52 -12.18
N LEU A 336 -45.63 31.64 -11.47
CA LEU A 336 -45.34 30.19 -11.50
C LEU A 336 -45.53 29.58 -12.89
N VAL A 337 -46.52 30.05 -13.65
CA VAL A 337 -46.72 29.62 -15.04
C VAL A 337 -45.55 30.07 -15.92
N ALA A 338 -45.08 31.31 -15.77
CA ALA A 338 -43.93 31.81 -16.51
C ALA A 338 -42.64 31.04 -16.18
N GLU A 339 -42.36 30.77 -14.90
CA GLU A 339 -41.22 29.97 -14.47
C GLU A 339 -41.27 28.54 -15.03
N ARG A 340 -42.45 27.91 -14.99
CA ARG A 340 -42.69 26.60 -15.57
C ARG A 340 -42.33 26.61 -17.07
N ASP A 341 -42.86 27.57 -17.82
CA ASP A 341 -42.66 27.65 -19.27
C ASP A 341 -41.20 27.93 -19.64
N GLU A 342 -40.50 28.75 -18.85
CA GLU A 342 -39.07 28.98 -19.02
C GLU A 342 -38.24 27.70 -18.78
N ILE A 343 -38.59 26.91 -17.76
CA ILE A 343 -37.92 25.64 -17.48
C ILE A 343 -38.17 24.64 -18.62
N PHE A 344 -39.41 24.53 -19.12
CA PHE A 344 -39.71 23.66 -20.26
C PHE A 344 -38.92 24.08 -21.51
N ALA A 345 -38.86 25.38 -21.83
CA ALA A 345 -38.08 25.87 -22.96
C ALA A 345 -36.57 25.57 -22.82
N LYS A 346 -36.01 25.76 -21.62
CA LYS A 346 -34.61 25.41 -21.32
C LYS A 346 -34.35 23.91 -21.45
N PHE A 347 -35.28 23.08 -20.99
CA PHE A 347 -35.18 21.62 -21.09
C PHE A 347 -35.18 21.17 -22.55
N GLU A 348 -36.13 21.63 -23.37
CA GLU A 348 -36.18 21.33 -24.80
C GLU A 348 -34.90 21.80 -25.51
N GLY A 349 -34.45 23.03 -25.24
CA GLY A 349 -33.20 23.55 -25.80
C GLY A 349 -31.98 22.71 -25.44
N ASN A 350 -31.89 22.24 -24.19
CA ASN A 350 -30.81 21.36 -23.75
C ASN A 350 -30.87 19.98 -24.43
N ILE A 351 -32.06 19.41 -24.61
CA ILE A 351 -32.22 18.15 -25.35
C ILE A 351 -31.71 18.31 -26.78
N TYR A 352 -32.14 19.34 -27.50
CA TYR A 352 -31.69 19.58 -28.87
C TYR A 352 -30.17 19.77 -28.96
N ASN A 353 -29.57 20.51 -28.02
CA ASN A 353 -28.12 20.68 -27.95
C ASN A 353 -27.37 19.37 -27.72
N VAL A 354 -27.86 18.51 -26.81
CA VAL A 354 -27.25 17.19 -26.56
C VAL A 354 -27.41 16.30 -27.79
N GLN A 355 -28.60 16.28 -28.41
CA GLN A 355 -28.86 15.49 -29.60
C GLN A 355 -28.00 15.94 -30.79
N GLN A 356 -27.79 17.25 -30.97
CA GLN A 356 -26.90 17.79 -32.00
C GLN A 356 -25.44 17.41 -31.75
N LYS A 357 -24.95 17.52 -30.51
CA LYS A 357 -23.58 17.12 -30.14
C LYS A 357 -23.36 15.62 -30.37
N CYS A 358 -24.28 14.79 -29.89
CA CYS A 358 -24.23 13.33 -30.10
C CYS A 358 -24.36 12.96 -31.59
N GLY A 359 -25.18 13.69 -32.35
CA GLY A 359 -25.32 13.51 -33.79
C GLY A 359 -24.05 13.85 -34.55
N LEU A 360 -23.38 14.96 -34.21
CA LEU A 360 -22.10 15.36 -34.80
C LEU A 360 -20.98 14.36 -34.48
N THR A 361 -20.87 13.91 -33.22
CA THR A 361 -19.87 12.89 -32.85
C THR A 361 -20.15 11.55 -33.52
N SER A 362 -21.41 11.13 -33.61
CA SER A 362 -21.82 9.91 -34.33
C SER A 362 -21.48 10.00 -35.82
N MET A 363 -21.79 11.12 -36.48
CA MET A 363 -21.42 11.35 -37.89
C MET A 363 -19.91 11.32 -38.11
N LEU A 364 -19.14 11.95 -37.23
CA LEU A 364 -17.67 11.93 -37.30
C LEU A 364 -17.12 10.51 -37.13
N LEU A 365 -17.67 9.73 -36.20
CA LEU A 365 -17.30 8.34 -35.99
C LEU A 365 -17.67 7.47 -37.19
N GLN A 366 -18.88 7.61 -37.75
CA GLN A 366 -19.30 6.92 -38.97
C GLN A 366 -18.36 7.24 -40.14
N ARG A 367 -18.02 8.51 -40.34
CA ARG A 367 -17.08 8.92 -41.40
C ARG A 367 -15.68 8.37 -41.17
N LYS A 368 -15.23 8.30 -39.91
CA LYS A 368 -13.94 7.67 -39.55
C LYS A 368 -13.94 6.16 -39.81
N VAL A 369 -15.03 5.46 -39.47
CA VAL A 369 -15.22 4.04 -39.77
C VAL A 369 -15.25 3.81 -41.27
N GLN A 370 -15.98 4.62 -42.04
CA GLN A 370 -16.02 4.53 -43.49
C GLN A 370 -14.63 4.72 -44.12
N ILE A 371 -13.89 5.76 -43.72
CA ILE A 371 -12.52 6.00 -44.21
C ILE A 371 -11.58 4.85 -43.84
N LEU A 372 -11.70 4.28 -42.63
CA LEU A 372 -10.91 3.12 -42.22
C LEU A 372 -11.30 1.87 -43.01
N GLY A 373 -12.59 1.68 -43.32
CA GLY A 373 -13.09 0.62 -44.19
C GLY A 373 -12.56 0.74 -45.62
N GLU A 374 -12.66 1.92 -46.24
CA GLU A 374 -12.09 2.18 -47.57
C GLU A 374 -10.56 1.98 -47.60
N LYS A 375 -9.87 2.31 -46.51
CA LYS A 375 -8.42 2.03 -46.36
C LYS A 375 -8.14 0.53 -46.23
N LEU A 376 -8.99 -0.20 -45.52
CA LEU A 376 -8.89 -1.66 -45.38
C LEU A 376 -9.12 -2.32 -46.74
N GLU A 377 -10.20 -1.98 -47.45
CA GLU A 377 -10.50 -2.50 -48.79
C GLU A 377 -9.36 -2.22 -49.77
N LYS A 378 -8.79 -1.00 -49.76
CA LYS A 378 -7.60 -0.67 -50.58
C LYS A 378 -6.38 -1.51 -50.19
N LYS A 379 -6.19 -1.80 -48.90
CA LYS A 379 -5.07 -2.63 -48.41
C LYS A 379 -5.28 -4.11 -48.74
N GLU A 380 -6.49 -4.62 -48.64
CA GLU A 380 -6.87 -5.98 -49.04
C GLU A 380 -6.75 -6.15 -50.56
N ALA A 381 -7.19 -5.18 -51.35
CA ALA A 381 -7.00 -5.19 -52.80
C ALA A 381 -5.51 -5.16 -53.19
N GLN A 382 -4.69 -4.32 -52.53
CA GLN A 382 -3.24 -4.31 -52.70
C GLN A 382 -2.59 -5.64 -52.30
N LEU A 383 -3.04 -6.27 -51.20
CA LEU A 383 -2.57 -7.59 -50.79
C LEU A 383 -3.00 -8.69 -51.77
N GLY A 384 -4.21 -8.59 -52.34
CA GLY A 384 -4.74 -9.49 -53.36
C GLY A 384 -4.02 -9.38 -54.71
N GLU A 385 -3.67 -8.17 -55.14
CA GLU A 385 -2.89 -7.91 -56.36
C GLU A 385 -1.42 -8.33 -56.21
N VAL A 386 -0.84 -8.20 -55.01
CA VAL A 386 0.55 -8.60 -54.75
C VAL A 386 0.73 -10.11 -54.78
N GLY A 387 -0.33 -10.92 -54.69
CA GLY A 387 -0.36 -12.28 -55.23
C GLY A 387 0.90 -13.12 -55.00
N VAL A 388 1.50 -13.06 -53.81
CA VAL A 388 2.56 -13.98 -53.41
C VAL A 388 1.92 -14.97 -52.45
N LYS A 389 1.97 -16.25 -52.83
CA LYS A 389 1.94 -17.39 -51.89
C LYS A 389 3.10 -17.22 -50.90
N LEU A 390 2.96 -16.30 -49.95
CA LEU A 390 3.60 -16.44 -48.66
C LEU A 390 2.68 -17.39 -47.91
N GLU A 391 3.18 -18.58 -47.59
CA GLU A 391 2.53 -19.37 -46.56
C GLU A 391 2.24 -18.44 -45.38
N PRO A 392 1.04 -18.50 -44.78
CA PRO A 392 0.76 -17.69 -43.62
C PRO A 392 1.73 -18.15 -42.54
N ASP A 393 2.82 -17.41 -42.37
CA ASP A 393 3.71 -17.60 -41.23
C ASP A 393 2.90 -17.10 -40.03
N SER A 394 2.06 -18.00 -39.54
CA SER A 394 1.15 -17.87 -38.41
C SER A 394 1.88 -17.41 -37.13
N GLY A 395 3.22 -17.40 -37.15
CA GLY A 395 4.07 -16.75 -36.17
C GLY A 395 3.97 -15.21 -36.15
N ILE A 396 3.84 -14.51 -37.29
CA ILE A 396 3.85 -13.03 -37.30
C ILE A 396 2.51 -12.48 -36.78
N GLU A 397 1.40 -13.09 -37.16
CA GLU A 397 0.07 -12.70 -36.68
C GLU A 397 -0.09 -13.04 -35.19
N GLY A 398 0.39 -14.21 -34.75
CA GLY A 398 0.48 -14.55 -33.33
C GLY A 398 1.39 -13.61 -32.53
N VAL A 399 2.53 -13.15 -33.09
CA VAL A 399 3.40 -12.15 -32.46
C VAL A 399 2.74 -10.78 -32.40
N LEU A 400 2.00 -10.37 -33.43
CA LEU A 400 1.24 -9.12 -33.42
C LEU A 400 0.10 -9.16 -32.40
N GLU A 401 -0.61 -10.28 -32.31
CA GLU A 401 -1.67 -10.49 -31.33
C GLU A 401 -1.12 -10.53 -29.89
N ALA A 402 0.00 -11.22 -29.68
CA ALA A 402 0.72 -11.21 -28.41
C ALA A 402 1.20 -9.80 -28.02
N LYS A 403 1.76 -9.03 -28.97
CA LYS A 403 2.15 -7.63 -28.73
C LYS A 403 0.95 -6.73 -28.46
N ASN A 404 -0.17 -6.90 -29.17
CA ASN A 404 -1.40 -6.14 -28.93
C ASN A 404 -2.01 -6.48 -27.56
N ASN A 405 -1.98 -7.73 -27.15
CA ASN A 405 -2.43 -8.16 -25.82
C ASN A 405 -1.50 -7.63 -24.73
N LEU A 406 -0.18 -7.61 -24.97
CA LEU A 406 0.78 -6.97 -24.08
C LEU A 406 0.56 -5.45 -24.00
N ILE A 407 0.24 -4.77 -25.11
CA ILE A 407 -0.11 -3.34 -25.08
C ILE A 407 -1.39 -3.11 -24.28
N LYS A 408 -2.41 -3.98 -24.44
CA LYS A 408 -3.64 -3.90 -23.64
C LYS A 408 -3.36 -4.15 -22.16
N SER A 409 -2.53 -5.15 -21.81
CA SER A 409 -2.18 -5.44 -20.42
C SER A 409 -1.36 -4.32 -19.80
N LEU A 410 -0.36 -3.78 -20.50
CA LEU A 410 0.43 -2.66 -20.04
C LEU A 410 -0.41 -1.38 -19.87
N ARG A 411 -1.40 -1.14 -20.74
CA ARG A 411 -2.35 -0.03 -20.57
C ARG A 411 -3.27 -0.24 -19.37
N TYR A 412 -3.70 -1.48 -19.13
CA TYR A 412 -4.49 -1.84 -17.96
C TYR A 412 -3.68 -1.67 -16.67
N ASP A 413 -2.43 -2.14 -16.66
CA ASP A 413 -1.51 -2.00 -15.53
C ASP A 413 -1.16 -0.54 -15.27
N LEU A 414 -0.92 0.26 -16.33
CA LEU A 414 -0.75 1.70 -16.21
C LEU A 414 -1.99 2.34 -15.57
N GLY A 415 -3.20 2.01 -16.04
CA GLY A 415 -4.44 2.52 -15.44
C GLY A 415 -4.62 2.11 -13.98
N LYS A 416 -4.22 0.88 -13.63
CA LYS A 416 -4.24 0.38 -12.25
C LYS A 416 -3.25 1.13 -11.36
N VAL A 417 -2.04 1.40 -11.85
CA VAL A 417 -1.00 2.16 -11.13
C VAL A 417 -1.41 3.62 -10.97
N THR A 418 -1.95 4.25 -12.03
CA THR A 418 -2.49 5.62 -11.95
C THR A 418 -3.62 5.69 -10.92
N LYS A 419 -4.55 4.74 -10.93
CA LYS A 419 -5.62 4.70 -9.93
C LYS A 419 -5.09 4.50 -8.51
N ALA A 420 -4.14 3.57 -8.31
CA ALA A 420 -3.53 3.35 -7.00
C ALA A 420 -2.76 4.59 -6.51
N HIS A 421 -2.12 5.31 -7.43
CA HIS A 421 -1.46 6.59 -7.16
C HIS A 421 -2.48 7.65 -6.75
N ASP A 422 -3.60 7.80 -7.47
CA ASP A 422 -4.64 8.77 -7.16
C ASP A 422 -5.37 8.44 -5.85
N ASP A 423 -5.62 7.16 -5.58
CA ASP A 423 -6.20 6.69 -4.32
C ASP A 423 -5.23 6.92 -3.15
N ALA A 424 -3.92 6.73 -3.36
CA ALA A 424 -2.89 7.05 -2.37
C ALA A 424 -2.82 8.57 -2.10
N ILE A 425 -2.88 9.40 -3.14
CA ILE A 425 -2.97 10.86 -2.99
C ILE A 425 -4.20 11.21 -2.17
N LYS A 426 -5.39 10.73 -2.52
CA LYS A 426 -6.62 11.00 -1.74
C LYS A 426 -6.52 10.53 -0.29
N ALA A 427 -5.86 9.40 -0.03
CA ALA A 427 -5.62 8.93 1.34
C ALA A 427 -4.66 9.85 2.09
N PHE A 428 -3.61 10.36 1.43
CA PHE A 428 -2.71 11.37 1.99
C PHE A 428 -3.44 12.69 2.22
N GLU A 429 -4.25 13.18 1.28
CA GLU A 429 -5.08 14.37 1.43
C GLU A 429 -6.04 14.24 2.61
N ALA A 430 -6.73 13.10 2.73
CA ALA A 430 -7.63 12.82 3.85
C ALA A 430 -6.88 12.80 5.19
N LYS A 431 -5.67 12.22 5.23
CA LYS A 431 -4.84 12.21 6.43
C LYS A 431 -4.30 13.61 6.77
N LEU A 432 -3.87 14.39 5.79
CA LEU A 432 -3.38 15.76 6.00
C LEU A 432 -4.51 16.69 6.45
N ALA A 433 -5.71 16.52 5.91
CA ALA A 433 -6.91 17.21 6.38
C ALA A 433 -7.26 16.83 7.83
N GLU A 434 -7.09 15.56 8.23
CA GLU A 434 -7.26 15.11 9.62
C GLU A 434 -6.26 15.79 10.58
N PHE A 435 -5.06 16.12 10.09
CA PHE A 435 -4.05 16.89 10.84
C PHE A 435 -4.17 18.41 10.69
N GLY A 436 -5.19 18.91 9.98
CA GLY A 436 -5.48 20.35 9.85
C GLY A 436 -4.53 21.12 8.92
N ILE A 437 -3.83 20.43 8.00
CA ILE A 437 -2.92 21.06 7.03
C ILE A 437 -3.66 21.23 5.69
N PRO A 438 -3.95 22.47 5.25
CA PRO A 438 -4.60 22.72 3.96
C PRO A 438 -3.67 22.39 2.78
N LEU A 439 -4.21 21.75 1.73
CA LEU A 439 -3.44 21.33 0.54
C LEU A 439 -2.71 22.47 -0.17
N GLU A 440 -3.19 23.70 -0.04
CA GLU A 440 -2.69 24.90 -0.73
C GLU A 440 -1.30 25.32 -0.23
N GLU A 441 -0.86 24.89 0.96
CA GLU A 441 0.39 25.33 1.60
C GLU A 441 1.61 24.43 1.26
N MET A 442 1.41 23.27 0.62
CA MET A 442 2.49 22.29 0.41
C MET A 442 3.30 22.45 -0.89
N GLY A 443 2.99 23.43 -1.75
CA GLY A 443 3.77 23.70 -2.96
C GLY A 443 3.89 22.48 -3.90
N LEU A 444 2.91 21.59 -3.89
CA LEU A 444 2.93 20.36 -4.69
C LEU A 444 2.83 20.72 -6.20
N PRO A 445 3.61 20.05 -7.07
CA PRO A 445 3.58 20.32 -8.50
C PRO A 445 2.16 20.17 -9.10
N HIS A 446 1.79 21.09 -10.01
CA HIS A 446 0.49 21.18 -10.70
C HIS A 446 -0.04 19.90 -11.39
N TYR A 447 0.74 18.82 -11.48
CA TYR A 447 0.27 17.54 -12.03
C TYR A 447 -0.51 16.69 -11.01
N ILE A 448 -0.45 17.01 -9.71
CA ILE A 448 -1.21 16.33 -8.65
C ILE A 448 -2.62 16.94 -8.49
N SER A 449 -2.77 18.23 -8.77
CA SER A 449 -4.02 18.97 -8.56
C SER A 449 -5.11 18.74 -9.61
N ASN A 450 -4.82 17.99 -10.69
CA ASN A 450 -5.69 17.94 -11.88
C ASN A 450 -6.30 16.56 -12.17
N SER A 451 -6.33 15.63 -11.21
CA SER A 451 -7.07 14.36 -11.36
C SER A 451 -8.58 14.49 -11.15
N MET A 452 -9.10 15.71 -11.00
CA MET A 452 -10.52 16.04 -10.94
C MET A 452 -10.92 16.85 -12.18
N ASN A 453 -11.19 16.17 -13.28
CA ASN A 453 -12.22 16.55 -14.26
C ASN A 453 -12.55 15.39 -15.20
#